data_AF-L1I9F2-F1
#
_entry.id   AF-L1I9F2-F1
#
_cell.length_a   1.000
_cell.length_b   1.000
_cell.length_c   1.000
_cell.angle_alpha   90.00
_cell.angle_beta   90.00
_cell.angle_gamma   90.00
#
_symmetry.space_group_name_H-M   'P 1'
#
loop_
_entity.id
_entity.type
_entity.pdbx_description
1 polymer ?
#
loop_
_entity_poly.entity_id
_entity_poly.type
_entity_poly.pdbx_seq_one_letter_code
_entity_poly.pdbx_strand_id
1 'polypeptide(L)'
;MISLIGKRGMLLLRMSDKSSQEQLMDDLILKMAEAAPYELPNIASQNLKEISSPKFFLRIASMSDESQDETRKQQLSALADNLVATLEVVVQRTEEKLDDAAELIQGILSSAAEPNGEFIVPLKADKINTMRKKVSEKKQNLGDEGVLATVFAYMKKASEDRLDGMVVICQKLLQMWAAEELLAAGTSDEVLGRILRADADQWGSLLEEVLKGEAPQTDKDTLSASVQSCVEKVVLQKASGSYGQRVQAEFLRELMSKIREVSAEAAK
;
A
#
# COMPACT_ATOMS: atom_id res chain seq x y z
N MET A 1 50.79 17.48 -13.93
CA MET A 1 50.77 16.22 -13.15
C MET A 1 49.56 16.04 -12.23
N ILE A 2 48.80 17.09 -11.88
CA ILE A 2 47.68 17.01 -10.90
C ILE A 2 46.37 16.41 -11.50
N SER A 3 46.19 16.44 -12.83
CA SER A 3 44.99 15.93 -13.51
C SER A 3 44.87 14.38 -13.59
N LEU A 4 45.99 13.65 -13.48
CA LEU A 4 45.98 12.17 -13.56
C LEU A 4 45.60 11.47 -12.25
N ILE A 5 45.80 12.12 -11.09
CA ILE A 5 45.53 11.53 -9.78
C ILE A 5 44.01 11.49 -9.51
N GLY A 6 43.27 12.52 -9.91
CA GLY A 6 41.80 12.57 -9.80
C GLY A 6 41.09 11.54 -10.70
N LYS A 7 41.59 11.30 -11.92
CA LYS A 7 41.04 10.26 -12.81
C LYS A 7 41.31 8.85 -12.29
N ARG A 8 42.48 8.59 -11.70
CA ARG A 8 42.81 7.29 -11.09
C ARG A 8 41.97 7.00 -9.85
N GLY A 9 41.75 7.98 -8.97
CA GLY A 9 40.88 7.82 -7.79
C GLY A 9 39.42 7.51 -8.16
N MET A 10 38.89 8.19 -9.19
CA MET A 10 37.52 7.94 -9.68
C MET A 10 37.38 6.61 -10.43
N LEU A 11 38.43 6.14 -11.12
CA LEU A 11 38.47 4.82 -11.74
C LEU A 11 38.50 3.70 -10.69
N LEU A 12 39.33 3.84 -9.65
CA LEU A 12 39.43 2.86 -8.57
C LEU A 12 38.13 2.74 -7.77
N LEU A 13 37.44 3.85 -7.49
CA LEU A 13 36.13 3.83 -6.84
C LEU A 13 35.08 3.12 -7.71
N ARG A 14 35.03 3.42 -9.02
CA ARG A 14 34.14 2.74 -9.97
C ARG A 14 34.45 1.25 -10.14
N MET A 15 35.72 0.85 -10.08
CA MET A 15 36.12 -0.56 -10.17
C MET A 15 35.73 -1.33 -8.90
N SER A 16 35.86 -0.71 -7.72
CA SER A 16 35.45 -1.29 -6.44
C SER A 16 33.92 -1.42 -6.31
N ASP A 17 33.17 -0.45 -6.82
CA ASP A 17 31.70 -0.55 -6.89
C ASP A 17 31.25 -1.64 -7.86
N LYS A 18 31.92 -1.74 -9.02
CA LYS A 18 31.60 -2.74 -10.04
C LYS A 18 31.90 -4.16 -9.57
N SER A 19 33.03 -4.39 -8.88
CA SER A 19 33.34 -5.70 -8.29
C SER A 19 32.37 -6.10 -7.19
N SER A 20 31.86 -5.13 -6.42
CA SER A 20 30.88 -5.39 -5.37
C SER A 20 29.51 -5.78 -5.95
N GLN A 21 29.09 -5.16 -7.05
CA GLN A 21 27.84 -5.52 -7.73
C GLN A 21 27.90 -6.88 -8.43
N GLU A 22 29.03 -7.22 -9.04
CA GLU A 22 29.23 -8.54 -9.64
C GLU A 22 29.23 -9.63 -8.57
N GLN A 23 29.86 -9.41 -7.41
CA GLN A 23 29.81 -10.35 -6.28
C GLN A 23 28.40 -10.58 -5.75
N LEU A 24 27.61 -9.53 -5.56
CA LEU A 24 26.21 -9.67 -5.13
C LEU A 24 25.36 -10.46 -6.13
N MET A 25 25.63 -10.28 -7.42
CA MET A 25 24.96 -11.03 -8.48
C MET A 25 25.37 -12.50 -8.46
N ASP A 26 26.65 -12.80 -8.26
CA ASP A 26 27.15 -14.17 -8.13
C ASP A 26 26.53 -14.88 -6.93
N ASP A 27 26.47 -14.22 -5.77
CA ASP A 27 25.87 -14.76 -4.55
C ASP A 27 24.38 -15.08 -4.77
N LEU A 28 23.65 -14.20 -5.46
CA LEU A 28 22.25 -14.43 -5.81
C LEU A 28 22.09 -15.60 -6.78
N ILE A 29 22.95 -15.69 -7.81
CA ILE A 29 22.95 -16.81 -8.78
C ILE A 29 23.18 -18.13 -8.05
N LEU A 30 24.15 -18.20 -7.14
CA LEU A 30 24.46 -19.41 -6.39
C LEU A 30 23.32 -19.80 -5.45
N LYS A 31 22.78 -18.83 -4.72
CA LYS A 31 21.61 -19.04 -3.87
C LYS A 31 20.44 -19.62 -4.66
N MET A 32 20.20 -19.14 -5.87
CA MET A 32 19.13 -19.66 -6.73
C MET A 32 19.46 -21.04 -7.32
N ALA A 33 20.71 -21.29 -7.71
CA ALA A 33 21.14 -22.59 -8.25
C ALA A 33 21.05 -23.73 -7.22
N GLU A 34 21.22 -23.40 -5.93
CA GLU A 34 21.14 -24.34 -4.81
C GLU A 34 19.72 -24.47 -4.22
N ALA A 35 18.82 -23.53 -4.53
CA ALA A 35 17.46 -23.52 -4.01
C ALA A 35 16.60 -24.65 -4.57
N ALA A 36 15.63 -25.12 -3.79
CA ALA A 36 14.68 -26.09 -4.29
C ALA A 36 13.75 -25.43 -5.35
N PRO A 37 13.26 -26.19 -6.37
CA PRO A 37 12.44 -25.61 -7.44
C PRO A 37 11.20 -24.84 -6.96
N TYR A 38 10.58 -25.25 -5.84
CA TYR A 38 9.41 -24.58 -5.28
C TYR A 38 9.73 -23.25 -4.56
N GLU A 39 11.00 -22.99 -4.23
CA GLU A 39 11.47 -21.76 -3.58
C GLU A 39 11.86 -20.69 -4.61
N LEU A 40 12.19 -21.10 -5.84
CA LEU A 40 12.61 -20.20 -6.92
C LEU A 40 11.62 -19.07 -7.20
N PRO A 41 10.29 -19.28 -7.29
CA PRO A 41 9.36 -18.18 -7.54
C PRO A 41 9.39 -17.11 -6.45
N ASN A 42 9.58 -17.52 -5.19
CA ASN A 42 9.64 -16.58 -4.07
C ASN A 42 10.94 -15.76 -4.11
N ILE A 43 12.08 -16.42 -4.29
CA ILE A 43 13.39 -15.73 -4.45
C ILE A 43 13.35 -14.79 -5.66
N ALA A 44 12.76 -15.25 -6.76
CA ALA A 44 12.64 -14.48 -7.98
C ALA A 44 11.78 -13.22 -7.77
N SER A 45 10.63 -13.34 -7.10
CA SER A 45 9.74 -12.20 -6.82
C SER A 45 10.41 -11.10 -6.00
N GLN A 46 11.28 -11.46 -5.06
CA GLN A 46 12.00 -10.51 -4.19
C GLN A 46 13.16 -9.79 -4.90
N ASN A 47 13.69 -10.36 -5.99
CA ASN A 47 14.85 -9.85 -6.72
C ASN A 47 14.52 -9.59 -8.19
N LEU A 48 13.24 -9.36 -8.51
CA LEU A 48 12.72 -9.35 -9.89
C LEU A 48 13.48 -8.38 -10.79
N LYS A 49 13.86 -7.21 -10.28
CA LYS A 49 14.56 -6.16 -11.03
C LYS A 49 15.96 -6.61 -11.47
N GLU A 50 16.68 -7.30 -10.60
CA GLU A 50 18.03 -7.79 -10.84
C GLU A 50 18.00 -8.97 -11.82
N ILE A 51 17.11 -9.95 -11.57
CA ILE A 51 17.05 -11.20 -12.34
C ILE A 51 16.39 -11.05 -13.72
N SER A 52 15.50 -10.07 -13.91
CA SER A 52 14.89 -9.78 -15.21
C SER A 52 15.85 -9.05 -16.16
N SER A 53 17.04 -8.66 -15.66
CA SER A 53 18.03 -7.97 -16.47
C SER A 53 18.80 -8.95 -17.37
N PRO A 54 19.10 -8.60 -18.64
CA PRO A 54 19.93 -9.44 -19.51
C PRO A 54 21.33 -9.73 -18.95
N LYS A 55 21.86 -8.83 -18.12
CA LYS A 55 23.17 -8.98 -17.47
C LYS A 55 23.20 -10.17 -16.51
N PHE A 56 22.08 -10.48 -15.86
CA PHE A 56 21.97 -11.62 -14.95
C PHE A 56 22.19 -12.95 -15.69
N PHE A 57 21.51 -13.14 -16.83
CA PHE A 57 21.69 -14.31 -17.68
C PHE A 57 23.10 -14.40 -18.28
N LEU A 58 23.67 -13.27 -18.72
CA LEU A 58 25.06 -13.24 -19.18
C LEU A 58 26.03 -13.61 -18.06
N ARG A 59 25.75 -13.23 -16.81
CA ARG A 59 26.60 -13.61 -15.68
C ARG A 59 26.52 -15.10 -15.38
N ILE A 60 25.32 -15.70 -15.43
CA ILE A 60 25.17 -17.16 -15.30
C ILE A 60 26.01 -17.89 -16.35
N ALA A 61 25.97 -17.43 -17.61
CA ALA A 61 26.80 -17.99 -18.68
C ALA A 61 28.30 -17.85 -18.38
N SER A 62 28.77 -16.65 -17.99
CA SER A 62 30.19 -16.44 -17.62
C SER A 62 30.61 -17.32 -16.44
N MET A 63 29.78 -17.46 -15.40
CA MET A 63 30.06 -18.33 -14.26
C MET A 63 30.12 -19.81 -14.66
N SER A 64 29.31 -20.23 -15.62
CA SER A 64 29.35 -21.58 -16.17
C SER A 64 30.65 -21.83 -16.96
N ASP A 65 31.09 -20.85 -17.76
CA ASP A 65 32.35 -20.93 -18.53
C ASP A 65 33.59 -20.92 -17.62
N GLU A 66 33.54 -20.14 -16.54
CA GLU A 66 34.63 -20.01 -15.54
C GLU A 66 34.71 -21.24 -14.60
N SER A 67 33.61 -21.98 -14.42
CA SER A 67 33.56 -23.14 -13.52
C SER A 67 34.42 -24.30 -14.04
N GLN A 68 35.20 -24.91 -13.15
CA GLN A 68 35.93 -26.17 -13.43
C GLN A 68 35.15 -27.41 -12.95
N ASP A 69 34.09 -27.22 -12.15
CA ASP A 69 33.22 -28.28 -11.66
C ASP A 69 32.05 -28.49 -12.61
N GLU A 70 31.97 -29.70 -13.17
CA GLU A 70 30.93 -30.09 -14.12
C GLU A 70 29.54 -30.14 -13.48
N THR A 71 29.46 -30.50 -12.19
CA THR A 71 28.20 -30.49 -11.43
C THR A 71 27.66 -29.06 -11.35
N ARG A 72 28.55 -28.11 -11.06
CA ARG A 72 28.21 -26.69 -10.96
C ARG A 72 27.79 -26.09 -12.31
N LYS A 73 28.43 -26.50 -13.41
CA LYS A 73 27.97 -26.13 -14.76
C LYS A 73 26.56 -26.61 -15.04
N GLN A 74 26.26 -27.87 -14.70
CA GLN A 74 24.93 -28.43 -14.86
C GLN A 74 23.89 -27.67 -14.02
N GLN A 75 24.21 -27.31 -12.78
CA GLN A 75 23.32 -26.50 -11.92
C GLN A 75 23.07 -25.11 -12.49
N LEU A 76 24.10 -24.42 -13.00
CA LEU A 76 23.96 -23.09 -13.60
C LEU A 76 23.15 -23.12 -14.91
N SER A 77 23.37 -24.14 -15.74
CA SER A 77 22.56 -24.35 -16.95
C SER A 77 21.10 -24.63 -16.59
N ALA A 78 20.86 -25.55 -15.65
CA ALA A 78 19.52 -25.87 -15.19
C ALA A 78 18.82 -24.67 -14.54
N LEU A 79 19.55 -23.83 -13.81
CA LEU A 79 19.01 -22.57 -13.30
C LEU A 79 18.60 -21.65 -14.45
N ALA A 80 19.45 -21.44 -15.46
CA ALA A 80 19.13 -20.58 -16.59
C ALA A 80 17.85 -21.04 -17.32
N ASP A 81 17.71 -22.35 -17.54
CA ASP A 81 16.55 -22.95 -18.19
C ASP A 81 15.26 -22.78 -17.35
N ASN A 82 15.35 -23.02 -16.04
CA ASN A 82 14.20 -22.91 -15.13
C ASN A 82 13.84 -21.46 -14.77
N LEU A 83 14.80 -20.53 -14.86
CA LEU A 83 14.62 -19.14 -14.45
C LEU A 83 13.62 -18.43 -15.35
N VAL A 84 13.66 -18.67 -16.67
CA VAL A 84 12.69 -18.07 -17.61
C VAL A 84 11.26 -18.49 -17.26
N ALA A 85 11.02 -19.80 -17.09
CA ALA A 85 9.70 -20.31 -16.68
C ALA A 85 9.28 -19.79 -15.30
N THR A 86 10.24 -19.64 -14.38
CA THR A 86 9.97 -19.05 -13.05
C THR A 86 9.55 -17.59 -13.16
N LEU A 87 10.19 -16.80 -14.04
CA LEU A 87 9.83 -15.41 -14.28
C LEU A 87 8.43 -15.28 -14.86
N GLU A 88 8.07 -16.14 -15.81
CA GLU A 88 6.71 -16.20 -16.37
C GLU A 88 5.67 -16.46 -15.27
N VAL A 89 5.92 -17.43 -14.39
CA VAL A 89 5.05 -17.72 -13.24
C VAL A 89 4.93 -16.53 -12.28
N VAL A 90 6.04 -15.82 -12.02
CA VAL A 90 6.03 -14.62 -11.15
C VAL A 90 5.23 -13.48 -11.78
N VAL A 91 5.40 -13.25 -13.08
CA VAL A 91 4.63 -12.23 -13.83
C VAL A 91 3.15 -12.57 -13.79
N GLN A 92 2.78 -13.81 -14.16
CA GLN A 92 1.40 -14.25 -14.17
C GLN A 92 0.74 -14.09 -12.79
N ARG A 93 1.41 -14.54 -11.72
CA ARG A 93 0.89 -14.37 -10.35
C ARG A 93 0.75 -12.91 -9.94
N THR A 94 1.57 -12.03 -10.48
CA THR A 94 1.48 -10.59 -10.20
C THR A 94 0.30 -9.97 -10.95
N GLU A 95 0.10 -10.34 -12.22
CA GLU A 95 -1.06 -9.93 -13.01
C GLU A 95 -2.37 -10.41 -12.37
N GLU A 96 -2.45 -11.69 -12.00
CA GLU A 96 -3.61 -12.26 -11.29
C GLU A 96 -3.95 -11.48 -10.01
N LYS A 97 -2.94 -11.12 -9.20
CA LYS A 97 -3.15 -10.31 -7.99
C LYS A 97 -3.65 -8.89 -8.29
N LEU A 98 -3.16 -8.28 -9.38
CA LEU A 98 -3.61 -6.96 -9.79
C LEU A 98 -5.06 -7.00 -10.28
N ASP A 99 -5.42 -8.04 -11.03
CA ASP A 99 -6.77 -8.28 -11.52
C ASP A 99 -7.73 -8.54 -10.34
N ASP A 100 -7.36 -9.42 -9.40
CA ASP A 100 -8.14 -9.69 -8.18
C ASP A 100 -8.40 -8.41 -7.38
N ALA A 101 -7.37 -7.57 -7.21
CA ALA A 101 -7.50 -6.29 -6.51
C ALA A 101 -8.42 -5.32 -7.28
N ALA A 102 -8.29 -5.25 -8.60
CA ALA A 102 -9.11 -4.42 -9.46
C ALA A 102 -10.59 -4.85 -9.41
N GLU A 103 -10.87 -6.15 -9.53
CA GLU A 103 -12.22 -6.71 -9.45
C GLU A 103 -12.87 -6.44 -8.09
N LEU A 104 -12.11 -6.61 -7.00
CA LEU A 104 -12.56 -6.29 -5.65
C LEU A 104 -12.98 -4.82 -5.53
N ILE A 105 -12.10 -3.91 -5.98
CA ILE A 105 -12.34 -2.46 -5.90
C ILE A 105 -13.53 -2.07 -6.78
N GLN A 106 -13.60 -2.55 -8.02
CA GLN A 106 -14.70 -2.28 -8.93
C GLN A 106 -16.03 -2.81 -8.39
N GLY A 107 -16.04 -4.00 -7.79
CA GLY A 107 -17.23 -4.58 -7.14
C GLY A 107 -17.76 -3.73 -5.98
N ILE A 108 -16.88 -3.02 -5.27
CA ILE A 108 -17.31 -2.09 -4.21
C ILE A 108 -17.76 -0.76 -4.80
N LEU A 109 -16.97 -0.17 -5.70
CA LEU A 109 -17.27 1.14 -6.29
C LEU A 109 -18.59 1.11 -7.08
N SER A 110 -18.82 0.07 -7.88
CA SER A 110 -20.07 -0.09 -8.65
C SER A 110 -21.33 -0.12 -7.78
N SER A 111 -21.21 -0.50 -6.50
CA SER A 111 -22.33 -0.47 -5.55
C SER A 111 -22.78 0.95 -5.19
N ALA A 112 -21.94 1.96 -5.43
CA ALA A 112 -22.27 3.37 -5.28
C ALA A 112 -22.78 4.02 -6.59
N ALA A 113 -22.79 3.30 -7.70
CA ALA A 113 -23.24 3.81 -8.99
C ALA A 113 -24.78 3.86 -9.09
N GLU A 114 -25.27 4.67 -10.02
CA GLU A 114 -26.66 4.65 -10.47
C GLU A 114 -26.93 3.46 -11.40
N PRO A 115 -28.20 3.09 -11.67
CA PRO A 115 -28.53 1.94 -12.51
C PRO A 115 -27.96 2.00 -13.94
N ASN A 116 -27.67 3.20 -14.43
CA ASN A 116 -27.02 3.44 -15.73
C ASN A 116 -25.48 3.31 -15.68
N GLY A 117 -24.91 3.01 -14.51
CA GLY A 117 -23.46 2.91 -14.30
C GLY A 117 -22.76 4.25 -14.03
N GLU A 118 -23.49 5.37 -14.01
CA GLU A 118 -22.91 6.68 -13.72
C GLU A 118 -22.80 6.93 -12.21
N PHE A 119 -21.83 7.75 -11.84
CA PHE A 119 -21.70 8.25 -10.47
C PHE A 119 -22.20 9.69 -10.38
N ILE A 120 -23.11 9.94 -9.44
CA ILE A 120 -23.55 11.30 -9.10
C ILE A 120 -22.83 11.72 -7.83
N VAL A 121 -22.00 12.76 -7.92
CA VAL A 121 -21.24 13.32 -6.80
C VAL A 121 -21.83 14.70 -6.44
N PRO A 122 -22.12 15.00 -5.17
CA PRO A 122 -21.92 14.14 -3.98
C PRO A 122 -22.84 12.91 -3.99
N LEU A 123 -22.31 11.78 -3.47
CA LEU A 123 -23.06 10.52 -3.39
C LEU A 123 -24.28 10.68 -2.49
N LYS A 124 -25.41 10.10 -2.90
CA LYS A 124 -26.61 10.04 -2.07
C LYS A 124 -26.41 9.08 -0.89
N ALA A 125 -27.15 9.32 0.20
CA ALA A 125 -27.03 8.55 1.44
C ALA A 125 -27.29 7.03 1.25
N ASP A 126 -28.20 6.65 0.36
CA ASP A 126 -28.47 5.25 0.01
C ASP A 126 -27.26 4.58 -0.68
N LYS A 127 -26.57 5.30 -1.56
CA LYS A 127 -25.35 4.84 -2.23
C LYS A 127 -24.19 4.71 -1.26
N ILE A 128 -24.01 5.69 -0.37
CA ILE A 128 -23.02 5.66 0.71
C ILE A 128 -23.25 4.43 1.61
N ASN A 129 -24.49 4.16 2.01
CA ASN A 129 -24.83 3.00 2.83
C ASN A 129 -24.59 1.67 2.11
N THR A 130 -24.89 1.60 0.82
CA THR A 130 -24.63 0.40 0.00
C THR A 130 -23.14 0.14 -0.12
N MET A 131 -22.34 1.18 -0.38
CA MET A 131 -20.88 1.08 -0.44
C MET A 131 -20.28 0.70 0.92
N ARG A 132 -20.74 1.32 2.01
CA ARG A 132 -20.30 0.99 3.38
C ARG A 132 -20.54 -0.48 3.72
N LYS A 133 -21.72 -1.01 3.36
CA LYS A 133 -22.03 -2.44 3.53
C LYS A 133 -21.04 -3.32 2.76
N LYS A 134 -20.74 -2.97 1.52
CA LYS A 134 -19.76 -3.70 0.69
C LYS A 134 -18.34 -3.65 1.25
N VAL A 135 -17.91 -2.49 1.75
CA VAL A 135 -16.62 -2.33 2.44
C VAL A 135 -16.55 -3.23 3.67
N SER A 136 -17.59 -3.26 4.50
CA SER A 136 -17.64 -4.13 5.68
C SER A 136 -17.64 -5.63 5.32
N GLU A 137 -18.41 -6.04 4.30
CA GLU A 137 -18.42 -7.42 3.76
C GLU A 137 -17.04 -7.87 3.25
N LYS A 138 -16.25 -6.94 2.69
CA LYS A 138 -14.95 -7.21 2.06
C LYS A 138 -13.75 -6.74 2.87
N LYS A 139 -13.95 -6.41 4.14
CA LYS A 139 -12.95 -5.77 5.00
C LYS A 139 -11.61 -6.50 5.03
N GLN A 140 -11.63 -7.83 5.19
CA GLN A 140 -10.39 -8.62 5.27
C GLN A 140 -9.56 -8.52 3.99
N ASN A 141 -10.21 -8.54 2.82
CA ASN A 141 -9.54 -8.41 1.53
C ASN A 141 -9.05 -6.98 1.27
N LEU A 142 -9.80 -5.96 1.71
CA LEU A 142 -9.39 -4.56 1.59
C LEU A 142 -8.17 -4.19 2.47
N GLY A 143 -7.90 -4.99 3.51
CA GLY A 143 -6.72 -4.81 4.36
C GLY A 143 -5.39 -5.21 3.71
N ASP A 144 -5.43 -5.82 2.51
CA ASP A 144 -4.24 -6.15 1.75
C ASP A 144 -3.56 -4.88 1.19
N GLU A 145 -2.24 -4.80 1.33
CA GLU A 145 -1.46 -3.63 0.92
C GLU A 145 -1.46 -3.44 -0.61
N GLY A 146 -1.54 -4.52 -1.39
CA GLY A 146 -1.67 -4.45 -2.85
C GLY A 146 -3.01 -3.88 -3.28
N VAL A 147 -4.09 -4.23 -2.57
CA VAL A 147 -5.41 -3.64 -2.79
C VAL A 147 -5.41 -2.15 -2.48
N LEU A 148 -4.90 -1.74 -1.32
CA LEU A 148 -4.81 -0.32 -0.97
C LEU A 148 -3.95 0.44 -1.99
N ALA A 149 -2.80 -0.10 -2.39
CA ALA A 149 -1.95 0.47 -3.43
C ALA A 149 -2.71 0.69 -4.75
N THR A 150 -3.58 -0.27 -5.12
CA THR A 150 -4.41 -0.19 -6.32
C THR A 150 -5.45 0.94 -6.22
N VAL A 151 -6.05 1.17 -5.05
CA VAL A 151 -6.95 2.32 -4.83
C VAL A 151 -6.21 3.64 -5.02
N PHE A 152 -4.99 3.78 -4.49
CA PHE A 152 -4.16 4.98 -4.70
C PHE A 152 -3.80 5.16 -6.18
N ALA A 153 -3.50 4.08 -6.91
CA ALA A 153 -3.28 4.14 -8.35
C ALA A 153 -4.52 4.63 -9.11
N TYR A 154 -5.71 4.16 -8.73
CA TYR A 154 -6.98 4.62 -9.30
C TYR A 154 -7.22 6.11 -9.03
N MET A 155 -6.98 6.58 -7.80
CA MET A 155 -7.09 8.00 -7.45
C MET A 155 -6.12 8.87 -8.25
N LYS A 156 -4.86 8.44 -8.37
CA LYS A 156 -3.85 9.15 -9.15
C LYS A 156 -4.27 9.26 -10.62
N LYS A 157 -4.67 8.14 -11.22
CA LYS A 157 -5.14 8.11 -12.61
C LYS A 157 -6.39 8.99 -12.82
N ALA A 158 -7.38 8.89 -11.93
CA ALA A 158 -8.57 9.72 -11.99
C ALA A 158 -8.25 11.22 -11.90
N SER A 159 -7.28 11.59 -11.05
CA SER A 159 -6.79 12.97 -10.96
C SER A 159 -6.10 13.43 -12.26
N GLU A 160 -5.25 12.59 -12.86
CA GLU A 160 -4.60 12.86 -14.16
C GLU A 160 -5.63 13.01 -15.29
N ASP A 161 -6.69 12.20 -15.25
CA ASP A 161 -7.80 12.21 -16.22
C ASP A 161 -8.87 13.29 -15.92
N ARG A 162 -8.71 14.09 -14.86
CA ARG A 162 -9.66 15.13 -14.40
C ARG A 162 -11.05 14.60 -14.05
N LEU A 163 -11.11 13.38 -13.53
CA LEU A 163 -12.31 12.72 -13.01
C LEU A 163 -12.41 12.96 -11.50
N ASP A 164 -12.60 14.21 -11.09
CA ASP A 164 -12.60 14.62 -9.68
C ASP A 164 -13.62 13.84 -8.84
N GLY A 165 -14.80 13.57 -9.42
CA GLY A 165 -15.82 12.76 -8.75
C GLY A 165 -15.33 11.35 -8.39
N MET A 166 -14.52 10.73 -9.25
CA MET A 166 -13.95 9.40 -8.99
C MET A 166 -12.90 9.45 -7.86
N VAL A 167 -12.11 10.53 -7.79
CA VAL A 167 -11.18 10.75 -6.67
C VAL A 167 -11.95 10.80 -5.35
N VAL A 168 -13.05 11.56 -5.30
CA VAL A 168 -13.92 11.67 -4.11
C VAL A 168 -14.49 10.32 -3.69
N ILE A 169 -14.95 9.50 -4.65
CA ILE A 169 -15.53 8.19 -4.34
C ILE A 169 -14.46 7.24 -3.79
N CYS A 170 -13.26 7.22 -4.37
CA CYS A 170 -12.14 6.45 -3.82
C CYS A 170 -11.71 6.95 -2.44
N GLN A 171 -11.74 8.26 -2.18
CA GLN A 171 -11.50 8.80 -0.84
C GLN A 171 -12.55 8.29 0.16
N LYS A 172 -13.84 8.31 -0.20
CA LYS A 172 -14.92 7.76 0.64
C LYS A 172 -14.72 6.27 0.93
N LEU A 173 -14.31 5.47 -0.06
CA LEU A 173 -13.93 4.07 0.14
C LEU A 173 -12.85 3.91 1.22
N LEU A 174 -11.76 4.67 1.10
CA LEU A 174 -10.65 4.64 2.06
C LEU A 174 -11.07 5.10 3.46
N GLN A 175 -11.89 6.15 3.55
CA GLN A 175 -12.44 6.64 4.82
C GLN A 175 -13.32 5.57 5.50
N MET A 176 -14.19 4.89 4.76
CA MET A 176 -15.02 3.79 5.28
C MET A 176 -14.17 2.62 5.77
N TRP A 177 -13.16 2.22 5.00
CA TRP A 177 -12.24 1.16 5.40
C TRP A 177 -11.46 1.53 6.66
N ALA A 178 -10.95 2.77 6.74
CA ALA A 178 -10.23 3.26 7.91
C ALA A 178 -11.09 3.22 9.17
N ALA A 179 -12.33 3.69 9.08
CA ALA A 179 -13.30 3.64 10.17
C ALA A 179 -13.55 2.20 10.66
N GLU A 180 -13.80 1.26 9.73
CA GLU A 180 -14.02 -0.16 10.04
C GLU A 180 -12.81 -0.79 10.74
N GLU A 181 -11.60 -0.50 10.30
CA GLU A 181 -10.37 -0.97 10.93
C GLU A 181 -10.19 -0.41 12.34
N LEU A 182 -10.39 0.90 12.51
CA LEU A 182 -10.25 1.58 13.81
C LEU A 182 -11.29 1.09 14.82
N LEU A 183 -12.53 0.83 14.37
CA LEU A 183 -13.57 0.26 15.21
C LEU A 183 -13.22 -1.16 15.67
N ALA A 184 -12.65 -1.99 14.79
CA ALA A 184 -12.23 -3.34 15.16
C ALA A 184 -10.97 -3.38 16.03
N ALA A 185 -10.09 -2.38 15.94
CA ALA A 185 -8.96 -2.22 16.85
C ALA A 185 -9.40 -1.88 18.30
N GLY A 186 -10.69 -1.66 18.52
CA GLY A 186 -11.30 -1.44 19.83
C GLY A 186 -11.06 -0.01 20.34
N THR A 187 -12.03 0.87 20.06
CA THR A 187 -12.19 2.11 20.83
C THR A 187 -13.09 1.84 22.03
N SER A 188 -12.63 2.15 23.24
CA SER A 188 -13.44 2.10 24.46
C SER A 188 -14.33 3.33 24.64
N ASP A 189 -14.07 4.39 23.86
CA ASP A 189 -14.84 5.62 23.87
C ASP A 189 -16.04 5.47 22.92
N GLU A 190 -17.25 5.51 23.49
CA GLU A 190 -18.52 5.39 22.75
C GLU A 190 -18.80 6.60 21.85
N VAL A 191 -18.40 7.80 22.26
CA VAL A 191 -18.55 9.03 21.47
C VAL A 191 -17.64 8.97 20.25
N LEU A 192 -16.38 8.59 20.44
CA LEU A 192 -15.46 8.34 19.32
C LEU A 192 -16.01 7.23 18.42
N GLY A 193 -16.49 6.13 19.00
CA GLY A 193 -17.12 5.05 18.25
C GLY A 193 -18.33 5.51 17.42
N ARG A 194 -19.14 6.44 17.91
CA ARG A 194 -20.26 7.05 17.18
C ARG A 194 -19.75 7.91 16.02
N ILE A 195 -18.71 8.71 16.24
CA ILE A 195 -18.10 9.57 15.21
C ILE A 195 -17.45 8.76 14.10
N LEU A 196 -16.71 7.69 14.45
CA LEU A 196 -16.07 6.81 13.46
C LEU A 196 -17.09 6.12 12.54
N ARG A 197 -18.32 5.85 13.03
CA ARG A 197 -19.39 5.25 12.22
C ARG A 197 -20.12 6.26 11.32
N ALA A 198 -20.03 7.54 11.63
CA ALA A 198 -20.65 8.59 10.85
C ALA A 198 -19.91 8.82 9.52
N ASP A 199 -20.61 9.37 8.54
CA ASP A 199 -19.93 9.89 7.36
C ASP A 199 -19.06 11.10 7.76
N ALA A 200 -17.87 11.24 7.17
CA ALA A 200 -17.00 12.38 7.40
C ALA A 200 -17.69 13.73 7.10
N ASP A 201 -18.61 13.75 6.14
CA ASP A 201 -19.38 14.96 5.80
C ASP A 201 -20.33 15.38 6.95
N GLN A 202 -20.69 14.44 7.83
CA GLN A 202 -21.56 14.67 8.99
C GLN A 202 -20.80 14.97 10.27
N TRP A 203 -19.45 14.93 10.25
CA TRP A 203 -18.65 15.16 11.45
C TRP A 203 -18.87 16.55 12.04
N GLY A 204 -19.04 17.59 11.23
CA GLY A 204 -19.29 18.95 11.73
C GLY A 204 -20.49 19.01 12.66
N SER A 205 -21.67 18.62 12.15
CA SER A 205 -22.92 18.59 12.93
C SER A 205 -22.84 17.64 14.13
N LEU A 206 -22.20 16.48 13.97
CA LEU A 206 -22.09 15.51 15.05
C LEU A 206 -21.16 16.00 16.17
N LEU A 207 -20.05 16.64 15.81
CA LEU A 207 -19.11 17.23 16.77
C LEU A 207 -19.75 18.40 17.52
N GLU A 208 -20.54 19.23 16.85
CA GLU A 208 -21.33 20.27 17.52
C GLU A 208 -22.30 19.68 18.53
N GLU A 209 -23.04 18.63 18.15
CA GLU A 209 -23.97 17.95 19.05
C GLU A 209 -23.26 17.41 20.30
N VAL A 210 -22.16 16.68 20.14
CA VAL A 210 -21.51 15.98 21.27
C VAL A 210 -20.62 16.88 22.14
N LEU A 211 -20.08 17.98 21.58
CA LEU A 211 -19.22 18.92 22.31
C LEU A 211 -19.96 20.16 22.82
N LYS A 212 -21.05 20.58 22.16
CA LYS A 212 -21.75 21.83 22.44
C LYS A 212 -23.26 21.71 22.62
N GLY A 213 -23.84 20.52 22.47
CA GLY A 213 -25.28 20.30 22.67
C GLY A 213 -25.74 20.70 24.07
N GLU A 214 -27.05 20.81 24.29
CA GLU A 214 -27.62 21.18 25.59
C GLU A 214 -27.15 20.26 26.74
N ALA A 215 -26.82 19.00 26.41
CA ALA A 215 -26.12 18.06 27.26
C ALA A 215 -24.90 17.49 26.50
N PRO A 216 -23.72 18.13 26.59
CA PRO A 216 -22.51 17.62 25.95
C PRO A 216 -22.17 16.22 26.44
N GLN A 217 -21.84 15.32 25.51
CA GLN A 217 -21.54 13.92 25.82
C GLN A 217 -20.06 13.73 26.20
N THR A 218 -19.19 14.65 25.77
CA THR A 218 -17.77 14.67 26.08
C THR A 218 -17.21 16.09 25.96
N ASP A 219 -15.99 16.30 26.44
CA ASP A 219 -15.24 17.53 26.22
C ASP A 219 -14.16 17.34 25.14
N LYS A 220 -13.61 18.46 24.66
CA LYS A 220 -12.58 18.48 23.60
C LYS A 220 -11.34 17.67 23.98
N ASP A 221 -10.86 17.79 25.21
CA ASP A 221 -9.58 17.21 25.61
C ASP A 221 -9.72 15.70 25.77
N THR A 222 -10.84 15.25 26.35
CA THR A 222 -11.20 13.82 26.44
C THR A 222 -11.31 13.19 25.05
N LEU A 223 -12.09 13.80 24.13
CA LEU A 223 -12.24 13.27 22.78
C LEU A 223 -10.91 13.29 21.99
N SER A 224 -10.12 14.37 22.15
CA SER A 224 -8.80 14.48 21.51
C SER A 224 -7.83 13.41 22.02
N ALA A 225 -7.86 13.09 23.32
CA ALA A 225 -7.05 12.03 23.90
C ALA A 225 -7.46 10.64 23.38
N SER A 226 -8.75 10.39 23.22
CA SER A 226 -9.26 9.14 22.61
C SER A 226 -8.76 8.96 21.18
N VAL A 227 -8.84 10.02 20.35
CA VAL A 227 -8.33 9.99 18.97
C VAL A 227 -6.80 9.82 18.95
N GLN A 228 -6.08 10.48 19.85
CA GLN A 228 -4.63 10.34 19.98
C GLN A 228 -4.21 8.89 20.35
N SER A 229 -4.96 8.23 21.23
CA SER A 229 -4.74 6.81 21.55
C SER A 229 -4.89 5.91 20.32
N CYS A 230 -5.87 6.19 19.44
CA CYS A 230 -5.99 5.50 18.15
C CYS A 230 -4.77 5.73 17.25
N VAL A 231 -4.24 6.97 17.18
CA VAL A 231 -3.04 7.28 16.40
C VAL A 231 -1.84 6.46 16.89
N GLU A 232 -1.65 6.36 18.20
CA GLU A 232 -0.56 5.58 18.80
C GLU A 232 -0.68 4.09 18.44
N LYS A 233 -1.88 3.51 18.51
CA LYS A 233 -2.13 2.12 18.09
C LYS A 233 -1.78 1.90 16.62
N VAL A 234 -2.20 2.81 15.73
CA VAL A 234 -1.90 2.73 14.29
C VAL A 234 -0.38 2.74 14.04
N VAL A 235 0.35 3.61 14.74
CA VAL A 235 1.81 3.71 14.60
C VAL A 235 2.52 2.45 15.11
N LEU A 236 2.04 1.85 16.21
CA LEU A 236 2.66 0.67 16.81
C LEU A 236 2.31 -0.65 16.10
N GLN A 237 1.12 -0.74 15.50
CA GLN A 237 0.62 -2.00 14.93
C GLN A 237 0.85 -2.16 13.43
N LYS A 238 1.03 -1.07 12.67
CA LYS A 238 1.23 -1.14 11.22
C LYS A 238 2.68 -0.86 10.83
N ALA A 239 3.12 -1.50 9.75
CA ALA A 239 4.44 -1.27 9.18
C ALA A 239 4.59 0.20 8.77
N SER A 240 5.70 0.81 9.18
CA SER A 240 5.98 2.23 8.88
C SER A 240 5.99 2.47 7.37
N GLY A 241 5.20 3.44 6.92
CA GLY A 241 5.09 3.80 5.50
C GLY A 241 4.13 2.94 4.66
N SER A 242 3.49 1.93 5.26
CA SER A 242 2.44 1.15 4.61
C SER A 242 1.24 2.01 4.20
N TYR A 243 0.52 1.61 3.16
CA TYR A 243 -0.69 2.29 2.73
C TYR A 243 -1.74 2.27 3.84
N GLY A 244 -1.90 1.13 4.53
CA GLY A 244 -2.85 1.03 5.63
C GLY A 244 -2.57 2.02 6.76
N GLN A 245 -1.29 2.21 7.13
CA GLN A 245 -0.90 3.21 8.13
C GLN A 245 -1.19 4.63 7.65
N ARG A 246 -0.85 4.95 6.38
CA ARG A 246 -1.07 6.28 5.80
C ARG A 246 -2.55 6.66 5.81
N VAL A 247 -3.41 5.77 5.33
CA VAL A 247 -4.86 6.01 5.24
C VAL A 247 -5.46 6.25 6.62
N GLN A 248 -5.16 5.40 7.60
CA GLN A 248 -5.68 5.57 8.97
C GLN A 248 -5.14 6.83 9.66
N ALA A 249 -3.85 7.15 9.46
CA ALA A 249 -3.25 8.34 10.04
C ALA A 249 -3.84 9.63 9.44
N GLU A 250 -4.06 9.68 8.12
CA GLU A 250 -4.72 10.82 7.47
C GLU A 250 -6.17 10.98 7.95
N PHE A 251 -6.93 9.88 8.03
CA PHE A 251 -8.29 9.87 8.55
C PHE A 251 -8.38 10.42 9.99
N LEU A 252 -7.51 9.95 10.90
CA LEU A 252 -7.47 10.42 12.29
C LEU A 252 -7.01 11.88 12.39
N ARG A 253 -6.08 12.32 11.53
CA ARG A 253 -5.64 13.72 11.47
C ARG A 253 -6.76 14.65 11.00
N GLU A 254 -7.52 14.24 10.00
CA GLU A 254 -8.68 14.99 9.52
C GLU A 254 -9.71 15.16 10.64
N LEU A 255 -10.04 14.07 11.34
CA LEU A 255 -10.92 14.11 12.50
C LEU A 255 -10.40 15.04 13.61
N MET A 256 -9.11 14.97 13.94
CA MET A 256 -8.48 15.88 14.91
C MET A 256 -8.56 17.35 14.47
N SER A 257 -8.40 17.64 13.18
CA SER A 257 -8.59 19.00 12.65
C SER A 257 -10.02 19.46 12.88
N LYS A 258 -11.01 18.61 12.56
CA LYS A 258 -12.42 18.93 12.71
C LYS A 258 -12.83 19.19 14.15
N ILE A 259 -12.33 18.39 15.10
CA ILE A 259 -12.54 18.60 16.54
C ILE A 259 -12.03 19.99 16.96
N ARG A 260 -10.84 20.39 16.49
CA ARG A 260 -10.24 21.69 16.79
C ARG A 260 -11.03 22.84 16.18
N GLU A 261 -11.45 22.72 14.92
CA GLU A 261 -12.26 23.72 14.22
C GLU A 261 -13.56 24.00 14.97
N VAL A 262 -14.36 22.96 15.22
CA VAL A 262 -15.64 23.08 15.92
C VAL A 262 -15.43 23.66 17.32
N SER A 263 -14.38 23.24 18.04
CA SER A 263 -14.10 23.78 19.37
C SER A 263 -13.65 25.26 19.35
N ALA A 264 -12.91 25.69 18.33
CA ALA A 264 -12.42 27.06 18.22
C ALA A 264 -13.53 28.06 17.89
N GLU A 265 -14.54 27.64 17.11
CA GLU A 265 -15.73 28.45 16.80
C GLU A 265 -16.60 28.75 18.03
N ALA A 266 -16.47 27.99 19.14
CA ALA A 266 -17.16 28.29 20.40
C ALA A 266 -16.45 29.33 21.29
N ALA A 267 -15.20 29.68 20.98
CA ALA A 267 -14.43 30.66 21.74
C ALA A 267 -14.54 32.11 21.21
N LYS A 268 -15.32 32.30 20.13
CA LYS A 268 -15.67 33.61 19.55
C LYS A 268 -17.12 33.94 19.83
#